data_AF-A0A6G9AZ24-F1
#
_entry.id   AF-A0A6G9AZ24-F1
#
_cell.length_a   1.000
_cell.length_b   1.000
_cell.length_c   1.000
_cell.angle_alpha   90.00
_cell.angle_beta   90.00
_cell.angle_gamma   90.00
#
_symmetry.space_group_name_H-M   'P 1'
#
loop_
_entity.id
_entity.type
_entity.pdbx_description
1 polymer ?
#
loop_
_entity_poly.entity_id
_entity_poly.type
_entity_poly.pdbx_seq_one_letter_code
_entity_poly.pdbx_strand_id
1 'polypeptide(L)'
;MWRLRECRLNDEQLSILIGLSSGAVRNRRAKPDLWKLSEVERLAAFFNVPTTACHQMNQLLHELPNRWTIMHESERRRIERMLSVRRSQFETYNHTDWPVRHLLKMHRVLANDNE
;
A
#
# COMPACT_ATOMS: atom_id res chain seq x y z
N MET A 1 -2.15 -6.24 15.50
CA MET A 1 -2.17 -4.93 14.79
C MET A 1 -1.15 -4.02 15.47
N TRP A 2 0.03 -3.84 14.86
CA TRP A 2 1.08 -2.96 15.40
C TRP A 2 0.55 -1.52 15.42
N ARG A 3 0.50 -0.90 16.60
CA ARG A 3 0.09 0.50 16.74
C ARG A 3 1.33 1.35 16.62
N LEU A 4 1.43 2.17 15.57
CA LEU A 4 2.51 3.15 15.37
C LEU A 4 2.72 4.13 16.55
N ARG A 5 1.78 4.19 17.52
CA ARG A 5 1.97 4.86 18.81
C ARG A 5 3.10 4.24 19.65
N GLU A 6 3.50 3.00 19.37
CA GLU A 6 4.59 2.28 20.02
C GLU A 6 5.92 2.42 19.26
N CYS A 7 5.95 3.16 18.15
CA CYS A 7 7.17 3.48 17.43
C CYS A 7 8.05 4.37 18.32
N ARG A 8 9.20 3.83 18.75
CA ARG A 8 10.16 4.51 19.64
C ARG A 8 10.82 5.74 19.01
N LEU A 9 10.66 5.93 17.69
CA LEU A 9 11.17 7.09 16.98
C LEU A 9 10.31 8.30 17.31
N ASN A 10 10.93 9.46 17.53
CA ASN A 10 10.21 10.73 17.56
C ASN A 10 9.87 11.20 16.12
N ASP A 11 9.13 12.30 15.98
CA ASP A 11 8.68 12.79 14.66
C ASP A 11 9.84 13.17 13.73
N GLU A 12 10.95 13.65 14.27
CA GLU A 12 12.14 14.07 13.51
C GLU A 12 12.93 12.86 13.01
N GLN A 13 13.20 11.89 13.88
CA GLN A 13 13.85 10.63 13.50
C GLN A 13 13.02 9.88 12.46
N LEU A 14 11.69 9.86 12.63
CA LEU A 14 10.79 9.25 11.68
C LEU A 14 10.78 10.02 10.36
N SER A 15 10.75 11.35 10.39
CA SER A 15 10.83 12.24 9.22
C SER A 15 12.08 11.97 8.38
N ILE A 16 13.23 11.83 9.03
CA ILE A 16 14.50 11.48 8.38
C ILE A 16 14.43 10.08 7.77
N LEU A 17 13.97 9.09 8.53
CA LEU A 17 13.93 7.69 8.10
C LEU A 17 13.09 7.49 6.82
N ILE A 18 11.90 8.10 6.77
CA ILE A 18 10.96 7.89 5.65
C ILE A 18 11.05 9.01 4.59
N GLY A 19 11.86 10.04 4.81
CA GLY A 19 12.03 11.16 3.87
C GLY A 19 10.78 12.05 3.74
N LEU A 20 10.03 12.24 4.82
CA LEU A 20 8.82 13.06 4.86
C LEU A 20 9.04 14.29 5.75
N SER A 21 8.26 15.36 5.56
CA SER A 21 8.25 16.48 6.50
C SER A 21 7.64 16.06 7.86
N SER A 22 8.04 16.73 8.95
CA SER A 22 7.48 16.45 10.29
C SER A 22 5.96 16.62 10.32
N GLY A 23 5.41 17.56 9.55
CA GLY A 23 3.96 17.72 9.40
C GLY A 23 3.29 16.51 8.74
N ALA A 24 3.91 15.96 7.69
CA ALA A 24 3.44 14.73 7.07
C ALA A 24 3.52 13.53 8.03
N VAL A 25 4.60 13.41 8.80
CA VAL A 25 4.74 12.38 9.85
C VAL A 25 3.62 12.46 10.89
N ARG A 26 3.33 13.66 11.40
CA ARG A 26 2.22 13.86 12.35
C ARG A 26 0.88 13.43 11.75
N ASN A 27 0.64 13.79 10.49
CA ASN A 27 -0.56 13.37 9.78
C ASN A 27 -0.64 11.85 9.62
N ARG A 28 0.47 11.18 9.29
CA ARG A 28 0.57 9.70 9.19
C ARG A 28 0.32 9.00 10.52
N ARG A 29 0.78 9.57 11.63
CA ARG A 29 0.53 9.04 12.99
C ARG A 29 -0.93 9.19 13.40
N ALA A 30 -1.53 10.35 13.11
CA ALA A 30 -2.94 10.61 13.41
C ALA A 30 -3.88 9.77 12.52
N LYS A 31 -3.49 9.52 11.28
CA LYS A 31 -4.26 8.81 10.25
C LYS A 31 -3.41 7.71 9.62
N PRO A 32 -3.36 6.51 10.24
CA PRO A 32 -2.53 5.39 9.77
C PRO A 32 -2.92 4.83 8.39
N ASP A 33 -4.08 5.19 7.87
CA ASP A 33 -4.56 4.82 6.54
C ASP A 33 -3.85 5.61 5.41
N LEU A 34 -3.20 6.73 5.76
CA LEU A 34 -2.46 7.57 4.82
C LEU A 34 -1.05 7.08 4.53
N TRP A 35 -0.55 6.07 5.26
CA TRP A 35 0.74 5.46 4.98
C TRP A 35 0.78 4.92 3.56
N LYS A 36 1.96 4.97 2.96
CA LYS A 36 2.21 4.40 1.65
C LYS A 36 3.04 3.12 1.74
N LEU A 37 2.99 2.28 0.71
CA LEU A 37 3.70 1.00 0.70
C LEU A 37 5.21 1.18 0.90
N SER A 38 5.84 2.12 0.18
CA SER A 38 7.27 2.37 0.34
C SER A 38 7.65 2.91 1.72
N GLU A 39 6.77 3.73 2.33
CA GLU A 39 6.96 4.24 3.70
C GLU A 39 6.93 3.08 4.70
N VAL A 40 6.02 2.11 4.53
CA VAL A 40 5.91 0.91 5.37
C VAL A 40 7.12 -0.01 5.17
N GLU A 41 7.58 -0.18 3.93
CA GLU A 41 8.76 -1.01 3.61
C GLU A 41 10.02 -0.47 4.30
N ARG A 42 10.26 0.85 4.24
CA ARG A 42 11.38 1.50 4.95
C ARG A 42 11.32 1.31 6.45
N LEU A 43 10.12 1.39 7.03
CA LEU A 43 9.93 1.12 8.45
C LEU A 43 10.19 -0.33 8.80
N ALA A 44 9.69 -1.27 8.00
CA ALA A 44 9.93 -2.68 8.21
C ALA A 44 11.43 -3.00 8.15
N ALA A 45 12.15 -2.44 7.15
CA ALA A 45 13.60 -2.55 7.05
C ALA A 45 14.32 -2.00 8.30
N PHE A 46 13.94 -0.81 8.77
CA PHE A 46 14.54 -0.21 9.97
C PHE A 46 14.34 -1.06 11.24
N PHE A 47 13.15 -1.64 11.42
CA PHE A 47 12.85 -2.49 12.56
C PHE A 47 13.29 -3.96 12.38
N ASN A 48 14.03 -4.28 11.31
CA ASN A 48 14.43 -5.65 10.97
C ASN A 48 13.23 -6.62 10.87
N VAL A 49 12.08 -6.12 10.43
CA VAL A 49 10.89 -6.91 10.13
C VAL A 49 10.96 -7.33 8.65
N PRO A 50 10.57 -8.57 8.28
CA PRO A 50 10.60 -9.01 6.89
C PRO A 50 9.85 -8.05 5.95
N THR A 51 10.53 -7.58 4.91
CA THR A 51 9.97 -6.73 3.83
C THR A 51 9.43 -7.54 2.66
N THR A 52 9.53 -8.88 2.72
CA THR A 52 9.13 -9.79 1.64
C THR A 52 7.70 -9.55 1.16
N ALA A 53 6.75 -9.34 2.09
CA ALA A 53 5.37 -9.07 1.75
C ALA A 53 5.19 -7.71 1.02
N CYS A 54 5.95 -6.69 1.42
CA CYS A 54 5.93 -5.39 0.74
C CYS A 54 6.43 -5.53 -0.70
N HIS A 55 7.57 -6.21 -0.90
CA HIS A 55 8.14 -6.43 -2.23
C HIS A 55 7.23 -7.26 -3.13
N GLN A 56 6.72 -8.40 -2.64
CA GLN A 56 5.82 -9.27 -3.40
C GLN A 56 4.54 -8.53 -3.80
N MET A 57 3.96 -7.78 -2.86
CA MET A 57 2.78 -6.97 -3.16
C MET A 57 3.10 -5.88 -4.18
N ASN A 58 4.22 -5.19 -4.05
CA ASN A 58 4.63 -4.17 -5.03
C ASN A 58 4.79 -4.76 -6.44
N GLN A 59 5.44 -5.91 -6.56
CA GLN A 59 5.59 -6.62 -7.84
C GLN A 59 4.23 -6.97 -8.45
N LEU A 60 3.33 -7.58 -7.69
CA LEU A 60 1.99 -7.95 -8.17
C LEU A 60 1.18 -6.75 -8.66
N LEU A 61 1.24 -5.62 -7.94
CA LEU A 61 0.53 -4.39 -8.31
C LEU A 61 1.06 -3.79 -9.62
N HIS A 62 2.36 -3.91 -9.89
CA HIS A 62 3.00 -3.46 -11.13
C HIS A 62 2.72 -4.40 -12.31
N GLU A 63 2.57 -5.68 -12.08
CA GLU A 63 2.26 -6.66 -13.12
C GLU A 63 0.77 -6.64 -13.52
N LEU A 64 -0.13 -6.32 -12.61
CA LEU A 64 -1.58 -6.41 -12.83
C LEU A 64 -2.07 -5.64 -14.07
N PRO A 65 -1.66 -4.38 -14.33
CA PRO A 65 -2.09 -3.64 -15.52
C PRO A 65 -1.67 -4.31 -16.84
N ASN A 66 -0.48 -4.91 -16.87
CA ASN A 66 -0.01 -5.66 -18.04
C ASN A 66 -0.80 -6.95 -18.25
N ARG A 67 -1.23 -7.61 -17.16
CA ARG A 67 -2.14 -8.76 -17.26
C ARG A 67 -3.53 -8.37 -17.74
N TRP A 68 -4.01 -7.17 -17.39
CA TRP A 68 -5.32 -6.69 -17.86
C TRP A 68 -5.41 -6.44 -19.36
N THR A 69 -4.32 -6.10 -20.05
CA THR A 69 -4.34 -5.83 -21.49
C THR A 69 -4.69 -7.09 -22.29
N ILE A 70 -4.26 -8.26 -21.82
CA ILE A 70 -4.52 -9.57 -22.43
C ILE A 70 -5.81 -10.24 -21.95
N MET A 71 -6.43 -9.72 -20.89
CA MET A 71 -7.70 -10.25 -20.35
C MET A 71 -8.90 -9.84 -21.18
N HIS A 72 -9.89 -10.73 -21.25
CA HIS A 72 -11.21 -10.40 -21.80
C HIS A 72 -11.88 -9.29 -21.00
N GLU A 73 -12.67 -8.46 -21.69
CA GLU A 73 -13.30 -7.29 -21.07
C GLU A 73 -14.21 -7.65 -19.88
N SER A 74 -14.93 -8.77 -19.96
CA SER A 74 -15.79 -9.28 -18.89
C SER A 74 -15.01 -9.57 -17.60
N GLU A 75 -13.86 -10.23 -17.72
CA GLU A 75 -12.97 -10.56 -16.61
C GLU A 75 -12.32 -9.30 -16.04
N ARG A 76 -11.83 -8.42 -16.91
CA ARG A 76 -11.27 -7.12 -16.50
C ARG A 76 -12.27 -6.32 -15.67
N ARG A 77 -13.51 -6.17 -16.17
CA ARG A 77 -14.60 -5.48 -15.47
C ARG A 77 -14.97 -6.17 -14.16
N ARG A 78 -14.84 -7.50 -14.07
CA ARG A 78 -15.08 -8.25 -12.82
C ARG A 78 -14.01 -7.90 -11.78
N ILE A 79 -12.73 -7.92 -12.16
CA ILE A 79 -11.62 -7.60 -11.26
C ILE A 79 -11.71 -6.15 -10.78
N GLU A 80 -11.98 -5.19 -11.68
CA GLU A 80 -12.12 -3.78 -11.29
C GLU A 80 -13.28 -3.57 -10.29
N ARG A 81 -14.40 -4.28 -10.48
CA ARG A 81 -15.52 -4.27 -9.54
C ARG A 81 -15.12 -4.84 -8.18
N MET A 82 -14.46 -6.00 -8.18
CA MET A 82 -14.00 -6.66 -6.96
C MET A 82 -13.01 -5.78 -6.19
N LEU A 83 -11.92 -5.34 -6.83
CA LEU A 83 -10.89 -4.53 -6.17
C LEU A 83 -11.37 -3.11 -5.85
N SER A 84 -12.47 -2.66 -6.45
CA SER A 84 -12.98 -1.28 -6.32
C SER A 84 -11.93 -0.21 -6.67
N VAL A 85 -11.00 -0.55 -7.57
CA VAL A 85 -9.93 0.33 -8.05
C VAL A 85 -9.84 0.14 -9.56
N ARG A 86 -9.94 1.26 -10.29
CA ARG A 86 -9.91 1.28 -11.76
C ARG A 86 -8.49 1.16 -12.28
N ARG A 87 -8.33 0.73 -13.54
CA ARG A 87 -7.01 0.69 -14.19
C ARG A 87 -6.21 1.98 -14.12
N SER A 88 -6.83 3.13 -14.38
CA SER A 88 -6.15 4.43 -14.29
C SER A 88 -5.59 4.74 -12.89
N GLN A 89 -6.24 4.23 -11.84
CA GLN A 89 -5.75 4.38 -10.47
C GLN A 89 -4.57 3.46 -10.19
N PHE A 90 -4.57 2.23 -10.73
CA PHE A 90 -3.40 1.36 -10.68
C PHE A 90 -2.19 2.01 -11.36
N GLU A 91 -2.37 2.54 -12.57
CA GLU A 91 -1.31 3.25 -13.27
C GLU A 91 -0.81 4.43 -12.42
N THR A 92 -1.70 5.26 -11.89
CA THR A 92 -1.33 6.39 -11.03
C THR A 92 -0.54 5.95 -9.79
N TYR A 93 -0.99 4.92 -9.08
CA TYR A 93 -0.35 4.46 -7.84
C TYR A 93 0.95 3.70 -8.09
N ASN A 94 1.08 2.97 -9.21
CA ASN A 94 2.34 2.36 -9.62
C ASN A 94 3.40 3.43 -9.94
N HIS A 95 3.01 4.59 -10.49
CA HIS A 95 3.96 5.69 -10.75
C HIS A 95 4.31 6.52 -9.50
N THR A 96 3.42 6.57 -8.50
CA THR A 96 3.58 7.48 -7.36
C THR A 96 3.90 6.72 -6.07
N ASP A 97 2.92 6.00 -5.54
CA ASP A 97 3.03 4.97 -4.51
C ASP A 97 1.61 4.44 -4.21
N TRP A 98 1.52 3.30 -3.54
CA TRP A 98 0.26 2.74 -3.08
C TRP A 98 -0.12 3.20 -1.67
N PRO A 99 -1.26 3.90 -1.48
CA PRO A 99 -1.77 4.16 -0.14
C PRO A 99 -2.27 2.86 0.51
N VAL A 100 -1.81 2.59 1.73
CA VAL A 100 -2.11 1.37 2.50
C VAL A 100 -3.61 1.14 2.63
N ARG A 101 -4.43 2.20 2.76
CA ARG A 101 -5.90 2.07 2.81
C ARG A 101 -6.49 1.31 1.61
N HIS A 102 -5.94 1.50 0.41
CA HIS A 102 -6.44 0.84 -0.79
C HIS A 102 -6.02 -0.63 -0.78
N LEU A 103 -4.79 -0.93 -0.35
CA LEU A 103 -4.29 -2.29 -0.19
C LEU A 103 -5.11 -3.07 0.85
N LEU A 104 -5.41 -2.46 1.99
CA LEU A 104 -6.26 -3.04 3.02
C LEU A 104 -7.70 -3.27 2.54
N LYS A 105 -8.24 -2.34 1.73
CA LYS A 105 -9.57 -2.51 1.14
C LYS A 105 -9.58 -3.71 0.18
N MET A 106 -8.57 -3.83 -0.69
CA MET A 106 -8.43 -4.98 -1.58
C MET A 106 -8.33 -6.29 -0.80
N HIS A 107 -7.47 -6.35 0.21
CA HIS A 107 -7.32 -7.52 1.08
C HIS A 107 -8.66 -7.94 1.70
N ARG A 108 -9.44 -6.98 2.25
CA ARG A 108 -10.75 -7.29 2.83
C ARG A 108 -11.73 -7.86 1.81
N VAL A 109 -11.77 -7.32 0.60
CA VAL A 109 -12.67 -7.86 -0.43
C VAL A 109 -12.22 -9.25 -0.85
N LEU A 110 -10.92 -9.47 -1.07
CA LEU A 110 -10.38 -10.77 -1.45
C LEU A 110 -10.54 -11.84 -0.35
N ALA A 111 -10.43 -11.44 0.93
CA ALA A 111 -10.64 -12.34 2.05
C ALA A 111 -12.11 -12.74 2.18
N ASN A 112 -13.03 -11.80 1.98
CA ASN A 112 -14.47 -12.05 2.08
C ASN A 112 -15.09 -12.74 0.85
N ASP A 113 -14.38 -12.81 -0.29
CA ASP A 113 -14.80 -13.57 -1.48
C ASP A 113 -14.44 -15.07 -1.38
N ASN A 114 -13.65 -15.45 -0.36
CA ASN A 114 -13.22 -16.83 -0.09
C ASN A 114 -13.99 -17.50 1.09
N GLU A 115 -15.01 -16.82 1.65
CA GLU A 115 -15.99 -17.37 2.59
C GLU A 115 -17.34 -17.60 1.88
#